data_AF-A0A170PLG7-F1
#
_entry.id   AF-A0A170PLG7-F1
#
_cell.length_a   1.000
_cell.length_b   1.000
_cell.length_c   1.000
_cell.angle_alpha   90.00
_cell.angle_beta   90.00
_cell.angle_gamma   90.00
#
_symmetry.space_group_name_H-M   'P 1'
#
loop_
_entity.id
_entity.type
_entity.pdbx_description
1 polymer ?
#
loop_
_entity_poly.entity_id
_entity_poly.type
_entity_poly.pdbx_seq_one_letter_code
_entity_poly.pdbx_strand_id
1 'polypeptide(L)'
;MKFKLPEASDYGIAGSIQGLGLGALFLVLFTGLLWFITWNANLSWSHDIEDVHKLLTGLVQAYMIGHGVMGVLHIFVYSKSLKGG
;
A
#
# COMPACT_ATOMS: atom_id res chain seq x y z
N MET A 1 29.03 -0.21 7.49
CA MET A 1 27.67 -0.58 7.96
C MET A 1 27.26 -1.85 7.23
N LYS A 2 26.93 -2.95 7.94
CA LYS A 2 26.38 -4.16 7.31
C LYS A 2 24.90 -3.91 7.03
N PHE A 3 24.53 -3.67 5.77
CA PHE A 3 23.14 -3.62 5.35
C PHE A 3 22.54 -5.02 5.46
N LYS A 4 21.87 -5.31 6.57
CA LYS A 4 20.98 -6.46 6.70
C LYS A 4 19.55 -5.97 6.50
N LEU A 5 18.85 -6.55 5.53
CA LEU A 5 17.41 -6.36 5.44
C LEU A 5 16.76 -6.91 6.71
N PRO A 6 15.66 -6.30 7.20
CA PRO A 6 14.86 -6.89 8.27
C PRO A 6 14.49 -8.33 7.94
N GLU A 7 14.40 -9.20 8.94
CA GLU A 7 13.93 -10.57 8.69
C GLU A 7 12.51 -10.54 8.12
N ALA A 8 12.29 -11.36 7.09
CA ALA A 8 10.96 -11.66 6.60
C ALA A 8 10.28 -12.56 7.66
N SER A 9 9.54 -11.94 8.55
CA SER A 9 8.79 -12.58 9.62
C SER A 9 7.31 -12.27 9.44
N ASP A 10 6.44 -13.25 9.69
CA ASP A 10 4.97 -13.09 9.62
C ASP A 10 4.41 -12.15 10.71
N TYR A 11 5.28 -11.67 11.61
CA TYR A 11 4.94 -10.82 12.76
C TYR A 11 5.81 -9.55 12.80
N GLY A 12 5.39 -8.58 13.61
CA GLY A 12 6.12 -7.32 13.79
C GLY A 12 5.92 -6.34 12.62
N ILE A 13 7.00 -5.67 12.20
CA ILE A 13 6.94 -4.56 11.23
C ILE A 13 6.35 -5.00 9.89
N ALA A 14 6.68 -6.21 9.41
CA ALA A 14 6.16 -6.73 8.15
C ALA A 14 4.62 -6.90 8.20
N GLY A 15 4.10 -7.49 9.28
CA GLY A 15 2.66 -7.61 9.51
C GLY A 15 1.96 -6.25 9.63
N SER A 16 2.57 -5.28 10.30
CA SER A 16 2.04 -3.90 10.37
C SER A 16 1.98 -3.23 9.00
N ILE A 17 3.04 -3.35 8.17
CA ILE A 17 3.07 -2.82 6.81
C ILE A 17 1.95 -3.46 5.97
N GLN A 18 1.79 -4.78 6.05
CA GLN A 18 0.74 -5.48 5.32
C GLN A 18 -0.67 -5.06 5.76
N GLY A 19 -0.89 -4.92 7.08
CA GLY A 19 -2.13 -4.38 7.65
C GLY A 19 -2.42 -2.95 7.22
N LEU A 20 -1.41 -2.08 7.15
CA LEU A 20 -1.53 -0.72 6.62
C LEU A 20 -1.94 -0.73 5.13
N GLY A 21 -1.38 -1.65 4.34
CA GLY A 21 -1.79 -1.84 2.94
C GLY A 21 -3.26 -2.23 2.80
N LEU A 22 -3.71 -3.22 3.58
CA LEU A 22 -5.11 -3.65 3.62
C LEU A 22 -6.05 -2.52 4.07
N GLY A 23 -5.67 -1.78 5.12
CA GLY A 23 -6.42 -0.63 5.61
C GLY A 23 -6.53 0.48 4.57
N ALA A 24 -5.44 0.81 3.87
CA ALA A 24 -5.43 1.81 2.82
C ALA A 24 -6.32 1.41 1.64
N LEU A 25 -6.30 0.14 1.22
CA LEU A 25 -7.20 -0.38 0.18
C LEU A 25 -8.67 -0.27 0.59
N PHE A 26 -8.99 -0.59 1.85
CA PHE A 26 -10.34 -0.46 2.37
C PHE A 26 -10.81 1.00 2.38
N LEU A 27 -9.94 1.93 2.78
CA LEU A 27 -10.24 3.37 2.78
C LEU A 27 -10.49 3.90 1.36
N VAL A 28 -9.67 3.49 0.39
CA VAL A 28 -9.84 3.85 -1.03
C VAL A 28 -11.15 3.29 -1.58
N LEU A 29 -11.49 2.04 -1.28
CA LEU A 29 -12.76 1.43 -1.69
C LEU A 29 -13.95 2.20 -1.11
N PHE A 30 -13.90 2.51 0.19
CA PHE A 30 -14.97 3.23 0.87
C PHE A 30 -15.18 4.64 0.31
N THR A 31 -14.09 5.40 0.13
CA THR A 31 -14.16 6.75 -0.44
C THR A 31 -14.56 6.75 -1.92
N GLY A 32 -14.15 5.74 -2.69
CA GLY A 32 -14.59 5.59 -4.08
C GLY A 32 -16.08 5.29 -4.21
N LEU A 33 -16.62 4.43 -3.32
CA LEU A 33 -18.06 4.18 -3.27
C LEU A 33 -18.83 5.43 -2.85
N LEU A 34 -18.34 6.17 -1.85
CA LEU A 34 -18.96 7.42 -1.41
C LEU A 34 -18.95 8.46 -2.53
N TRP A 35 -17.83 8.61 -3.23
CA TRP A 35 -17.73 9.50 -4.38
C TRP A 35 -18.75 9.11 -5.46
N PHE A 36 -18.83 7.83 -5.82
CA PHE A 36 -19.81 7.33 -6.80
C PHE A 36 -21.26 7.68 -6.43
N ILE A 37 -21.64 7.46 -5.17
CA ILE A 37 -22.99 7.80 -4.68
C ILE A 37 -23.25 9.30 -4.75
N THR A 38 -22.33 10.11 -4.22
CA THR A 38 -22.47 11.58 -4.17
C THR A 38 -22.47 12.20 -5.57
N TRP A 39 -21.67 11.67 -6.49
CA TRP A 39 -21.65 12.05 -7.90
C TRP A 39 -22.98 11.76 -8.58
N ASN A 40 -23.50 10.54 -8.41
CA ASN A 40 -24.77 10.13 -9.01
C ASN A 40 -25.98 10.90 -8.45
N ALA A 41 -25.90 11.34 -7.20
CA ALA A 41 -26.91 12.20 -6.57
C ALA A 41 -26.72 13.70 -6.87
N ASN A 42 -25.71 14.07 -7.68
CA ASN A 42 -25.36 15.44 -8.05
C ASN A 42 -25.21 16.38 -6.84
N LEU A 43 -24.59 15.88 -5.77
CA LEU A 43 -24.41 16.64 -4.54
C LEU A 43 -23.24 17.62 -4.68
N SER A 44 -23.39 18.82 -4.11
CA SER A 44 -22.41 19.93 -4.25
C SER A 44 -21.00 19.63 -3.69
N TRP A 45 -20.90 18.64 -2.80
CA TRP A 45 -19.66 18.22 -2.11
C TRP A 45 -19.04 16.97 -2.74
N SER A 46 -19.55 16.49 -3.88
CA SER A 46 -18.98 15.32 -4.57
C SER A 46 -17.51 15.52 -4.96
N HIS A 47 -17.14 16.75 -5.35
CA HIS A 47 -15.76 17.11 -5.67
C HIS A 47 -14.82 16.99 -4.46
N ASP A 48 -15.28 17.34 -3.25
CA ASP A 48 -14.46 17.21 -2.05
C ASP A 48 -14.15 15.73 -1.75
N ILE A 49 -15.14 14.84 -1.97
CA ILE A 49 -14.96 13.39 -1.81
C ILE A 49 -14.03 12.82 -2.89
N GLU A 50 -14.10 13.33 -4.12
CA GLU A 50 -13.18 12.99 -5.20
C GLU A 50 -11.73 13.32 -4.83
N ASP A 51 -11.48 14.50 -4.28
CA ASP A 51 -10.14 14.94 -3.89
C ASP A 51 -9.58 14.09 -2.75
N VAL A 52 -10.41 13.73 -1.77
CA VAL A 52 -10.05 12.77 -0.72
C VAL A 52 -9.70 11.41 -1.33
N HIS A 53 -10.50 10.90 -2.27
CA HIS A 53 -10.24 9.63 -2.93
C HIS A 53 -8.93 9.66 -3.73
N LYS A 54 -8.64 10.74 -4.45
CA LYS A 54 -7.37 10.94 -5.17
C LYS A 54 -6.17 10.96 -4.22
N LEU A 55 -6.29 11.62 -3.08
CA LEU A 55 -5.22 11.64 -2.07
C LEU A 55 -4.93 10.22 -1.56
N LEU A 56 -5.97 9.47 -1.20
CA LEU A 56 -5.84 8.11 -0.66
C LEU A 56 -5.30 7.12 -1.69
N THR A 57 -5.74 7.22 -2.94
CA THR A 57 -5.20 6.40 -4.05
C THR A 57 -3.72 6.71 -4.30
N GLY A 58 -3.30 7.98 -4.16
CA GLY A 58 -1.89 8.36 -4.16
C GLY A 58 -1.07 7.68 -3.05
N LEU A 59 -1.62 7.60 -1.83
CA LEU A 59 -0.97 6.87 -0.72
C LEU A 59 -0.86 5.36 -1.00
N VAL A 60 -1.91 4.75 -1.57
CA VAL A 60 -1.87 3.33 -1.98
C VAL A 60 -0.81 3.10 -3.07
N GLN A 61 -0.68 4.01 -4.03
CA GLN A 61 0.36 3.92 -5.06
C GLN A 61 1.76 3.96 -4.44
N ALA A 62 2.02 4.92 -3.54
CA ALA A 62 3.30 5.01 -2.84
C ALA A 62 3.59 3.74 -2.02
N TYR A 63 2.57 3.21 -1.32
CA TYR A 63 2.66 1.94 -0.60
C TYR A 63 3.03 0.78 -1.52
N MET A 64 2.36 0.64 -2.67
CA MET A 64 2.60 -0.44 -3.63
C MET A 64 4.03 -0.40 -4.18
N ILE A 65 4.54 0.79 -4.49
CA ILE A 65 5.93 0.96 -4.94
C ILE A 65 6.89 0.54 -3.83
N GLY A 66 6.75 1.07 -2.62
CA GLY A 66 7.66 0.77 -1.50
C GLY A 66 7.65 -0.71 -1.12
N HIS A 67 6.45 -1.27 -0.94
CA HIS A 67 6.26 -2.68 -0.57
C HIS A 67 6.71 -3.62 -1.70
N GLY A 68 6.36 -3.31 -2.95
CA GLY A 68 6.76 -4.10 -4.12
C GLY A 68 8.28 -4.14 -4.32
N VAL A 69 8.96 -2.98 -4.21
CA VAL A 69 10.42 -2.92 -4.26
C VAL A 69 11.06 -3.75 -3.16
N MET A 70 10.56 -3.66 -1.92
CA MET A 70 11.05 -4.49 -0.82
C MET A 70 10.85 -5.98 -1.09
N GLY A 71 9.69 -6.40 -1.61
CA GLY A 71 9.44 -7.78 -2.02
C GLY A 71 10.45 -8.30 -3.05
N VAL A 72 10.73 -7.51 -4.09
CA VAL A 72 11.75 -7.84 -5.11
C VAL A 72 13.15 -7.93 -4.49
N LEU A 73 13.51 -7.00 -3.60
CA LEU A 73 14.80 -7.04 -2.90
C LEU A 73 14.96 -8.30 -2.05
N HIS A 74 13.92 -8.71 -1.33
CA HIS A 74 13.92 -9.95 -0.55
C HIS A 74 14.18 -11.17 -1.44
N ILE A 75 13.50 -11.28 -2.58
CA ILE A 75 13.71 -12.39 -3.54
C ILE A 75 15.15 -12.38 -4.08
N PHE A 76 15.67 -11.21 -4.45
CA PHE A 76 17.01 -11.09 -5.03
C PHE A 76 18.11 -11.43 -4.02
N VAL A 77 18.02 -10.92 -2.80
CA VAL A 77 18.99 -11.20 -1.73
C VAL A 77 18.93 -12.68 -1.33
N TYR A 78 17.73 -13.24 -1.16
CA TYR A 78 17.57 -14.67 -0.87
C TYR A 78 18.15 -15.55 -1.97
N SER A 79 17.90 -15.22 -3.25
CA SER A 79 18.45 -15.95 -4.40
C SER A 79 19.98 -15.88 -4.48
N LYS A 80 20.60 -14.76 -4.08
CA LYS A 80 22.06 -14.66 -3.96
C LYS A 80 22.61 -15.46 -2.78
N SER A 81 21.90 -15.51 -1.66
CA SER A 81 22.29 -16.33 -0.52
C SER A 81 22.33 -17.81 -0.86
N LEU A 82 21.41 -18.31 -1.70
CA LEU A 82 21.37 -19.71 -2.14
C LEU A 82 22.45 -20.06 -3.18
N LYS A 83 22.95 -19.10 -3.96
CA LYS A 83 24.01 -19.33 -4.97
C LYS A 83 25.43 -19.20 -4.42
N GLY A 84 25.60 -18.76 -3.17
CA GLY A 84 26.90 -18.52 -2.54
C GLY A 84 27.25 -19.50 -1.41
N GLY A 85 26.46 -20.55 -1.20
CA GLY A 85 26.76 -21.69 -0.34
C GLY A 85 26.98 -22.95 -1.17
#